data_AF-A0A7W5DU34-F1
#
_entry.id   AF-A0A7W5DU34-F1
#
_cell.length_a   1.000
_cell.length_b   1.000
_cell.length_c   1.000
_cell.angle_alpha   90.00
_cell.angle_beta   90.00
_cell.angle_gamma   90.00
#
_symmetry.space_group_name_H-M   'P 1'
#
loop_
_entity.id
_entity.type
_entity.pdbx_description
1 polymer ?
#
loop_
_entity_poly.entity_id
_entity_poly.type
_entity_poly.pdbx_seq_one_letter_code
_entity_poly.pdbx_strand_id
1 'polypeptide(L)'
;MRQFDHEKLIVYQRAIEFVAWASNLLDNVPRKYAANDQLDRASTSIPLNIAEGNGKFTAKDRCRFFDIARGSTLESAACLDVLVAKNLIERDVALEGKQMLLDTVSMLIGLIRANDSEREV
;
A
#
# COMPACT_ATOMS: atom_id res chain seq x y z
N MET A 1 -20.65 11.48 13.29
CA MET A 1 -20.32 10.08 13.63
C MET A 1 -18.90 10.04 14.14
N ARG A 2 -18.58 9.32 15.23
CA ARG A 2 -17.17 9.15 15.66
C ARG A 2 -16.47 8.20 14.69
N GLN A 3 -15.21 8.48 14.38
CA GLN A 3 -14.34 7.70 13.50
C GLN A 3 -12.98 7.53 14.18
N PHE A 4 -12.28 6.44 13.87
CA PHE A 4 -10.90 6.27 14.33
C PHE A 4 -9.99 7.28 13.63
N ASP A 5 -8.92 7.73 14.30
CA ASP A 5 -8.09 8.83 13.77
C ASP A 5 -7.41 8.49 12.43
N HIS A 6 -7.03 7.23 12.22
CA HIS A 6 -6.41 6.81 10.96
C HIS A 6 -7.39 6.83 9.78
N GLU A 7 -8.69 6.68 10.03
CA GLU A 7 -9.72 6.74 8.99
C GLU A 7 -9.83 8.15 8.37
N LYS A 8 -9.32 9.17 9.07
CA LYS A 8 -9.26 10.56 8.58
C LYS A 8 -8.09 10.79 7.62
N LEU A 9 -7.11 9.88 7.57
CA LEU A 9 -5.96 10.02 6.69
C LEU A 9 -6.36 9.66 5.24
N ILE A 10 -6.13 10.58 4.30
CA ILE A 10 -6.37 10.32 2.88
C ILE A 10 -5.57 9.09 2.41
N VAL A 11 -4.32 8.95 2.85
CA VAL A 11 -3.48 7.81 2.48
C VAL A 11 -4.04 6.46 2.95
N TYR A 12 -4.77 6.44 4.08
CA TYR A 12 -5.46 5.23 4.54
C TYR A 12 -6.64 4.89 3.63
N GLN A 13 -7.45 5.88 3.27
CA GLN A 13 -8.59 5.70 2.36
C GLN A 13 -8.12 5.17 1.00
N ARG A 14 -7.03 5.74 0.45
CA ARG A 14 -6.41 5.27 -0.80
C ARG A 14 -5.85 3.86 -0.71
N ALA A 15 -5.26 3.50 0.43
CA ALA A 15 -4.81 2.14 0.66
C ALA A 15 -5.99 1.14 0.68
N ILE A 16 -7.13 1.51 1.26
CA ILE A 16 -8.36 0.69 1.22
C ILE A 16 -8.92 0.57 -0.21
N GLU A 17 -8.95 1.67 -0.97
CA GLU A 17 -9.32 1.64 -2.40
C GLU A 17 -8.41 0.68 -3.18
N PHE A 18 -7.09 0.73 -2.93
CA PHE A 18 -6.14 -0.18 -3.57
C PHE A 18 -6.36 -1.65 -3.18
N VAL A 19 -6.65 -1.94 -1.91
CA VAL A 19 -6.99 -3.31 -1.47
C VAL A 19 -8.22 -3.83 -2.21
N ALA A 20 -9.30 -3.03 -2.28
CA ALA A 20 -10.50 -3.44 -2.99
C ALA A 20 -10.24 -3.69 -4.49
N TRP A 21 -9.46 -2.82 -5.13
CA TRP A 21 -9.05 -3.00 -6.52
C TRP A 21 -8.21 -4.28 -6.70
N ALA A 22 -7.22 -4.49 -5.83
CA ALA A 22 -6.35 -5.66 -5.88
C ALA A 22 -7.11 -6.97 -5.66
N SER A 23 -8.06 -7.01 -4.72
CA SER A 23 -8.90 -8.19 -4.50
C SER A 23 -9.71 -8.55 -5.76
N ASN A 24 -10.33 -7.57 -6.41
CA ASN A 24 -11.08 -7.79 -7.66
C ASN A 24 -10.18 -8.30 -8.79
N LEU A 25 -8.95 -7.78 -8.90
CA LEU A 25 -7.97 -8.28 -9.86
C LEU A 25 -7.60 -9.74 -9.57
N LEU A 26 -7.34 -10.06 -8.30
CA LEU A 26 -6.85 -11.36 -7.85
C LEU A 26 -7.88 -12.48 -7.99
N ASP A 27 -9.18 -12.18 -8.03
CA ASP A 27 -10.23 -13.15 -8.34
C ASP A 27 -10.04 -13.81 -9.73
N ASN A 28 -9.39 -13.09 -10.65
CA ASN A 28 -9.09 -13.58 -12.00
C ASN A 28 -7.69 -14.21 -12.13
N VAL A 29 -6.87 -14.18 -11.08
CA VAL A 29 -5.52 -14.75 -11.06
C VAL A 29 -5.54 -16.07 -10.30
N PRO A 30 -5.17 -17.22 -10.90
CA PRO A 30 -5.19 -18.49 -10.18
C PRO A 30 -4.27 -18.49 -8.94
N ARG A 31 -4.80 -18.91 -7.78
CA ARG A 31 -4.06 -18.96 -6.50
C ARG A 31 -2.78 -19.82 -6.51
N LYS A 32 -2.59 -20.70 -7.51
CA LYS A 32 -1.34 -21.47 -7.68
C LYS A 32 -0.12 -20.59 -7.96
N TYR A 33 -0.31 -19.34 -8.41
CA TYR A 33 0.79 -18.41 -8.63
C TYR A 33 1.10 -17.66 -7.35
N ALA A 34 2.30 -17.84 -6.81
CA ALA A 34 2.74 -17.19 -5.56
C ALA A 34 2.58 -15.64 -5.56
N ALA A 35 2.59 -15.02 -6.75
CA ALA A 35 2.36 -13.58 -6.90
C ALA A 35 0.92 -13.16 -6.50
N ASN A 36 -0.06 -14.06 -6.57
CA ASN A 36 -1.43 -13.80 -6.10
C ASN A 36 -1.43 -13.56 -4.58
N ASP A 37 -0.99 -14.56 -3.81
CA ASP A 37 -0.92 -14.48 -2.34
C ASP A 37 0.05 -13.39 -1.87
N GLN A 38 1.12 -13.13 -2.63
CA GLN A 38 2.06 -12.06 -2.31
C GLN A 38 1.43 -10.67 -2.48
N LEU A 39 0.66 -10.44 -3.55
CA LEU A 39 -0.03 -9.18 -3.76
C LEU A 39 -1.14 -8.97 -2.71
N ASP A 40 -1.89 -10.02 -2.37
CA ASP A 40 -2.93 -9.97 -1.33
C ASP A 40 -2.35 -9.57 0.03
N ARG A 41 -1.27 -10.24 0.46
CA ARG A 41 -0.59 -9.91 1.73
C ARG A 41 0.05 -8.53 1.72
N ALA A 42 0.76 -8.16 0.64
CA ALA A 42 1.40 -6.86 0.52
C ALA A 42 0.36 -5.73 0.54
N SER A 43 -0.70 -5.84 -0.28
CA SER A 43 -1.77 -4.84 -0.32
C SER A 43 -2.47 -4.68 1.03
N THR A 44 -2.80 -5.78 1.71
CA THR A 44 -3.39 -5.78 3.06
C THR A 44 -2.46 -5.16 4.10
N SER A 45 -1.15 -5.36 3.98
CA SER A 45 -0.15 -4.80 4.91
C SER A 45 -0.11 -3.27 4.88
N ILE A 46 -0.45 -2.62 3.76
CA ILE A 46 -0.42 -1.15 3.62
C ILE A 46 -1.36 -0.46 4.62
N PRO A 47 -2.70 -0.66 4.59
CA PRO A 47 -3.61 0.02 5.50
C PRO A 47 -3.38 -0.39 6.96
N LEU A 48 -2.98 -1.64 7.22
CA LEU A 48 -2.69 -2.11 8.59
C LEU A 48 -1.53 -1.33 9.21
N ASN A 49 -0.44 -1.15 8.47
CA ASN A 49 0.72 -0.39 8.95
C ASN A 49 0.43 1.11 9.02
N ILE A 50 -0.42 1.67 8.14
CA ILE A 50 -0.86 3.08 8.27
C ILE A 50 -1.66 3.27 9.56
N ALA A 51 -2.63 2.39 9.83
CA ALA A 51 -3.45 2.47 11.03
C ALA A 51 -2.62 2.30 12.31
N GLU A 52 -1.75 1.29 12.35
CA GLU A 52 -0.87 1.06 13.49
C GLU A 52 0.13 2.21 13.69
N GLY A 53 0.72 2.71 12.61
CA GLY A 53 1.62 3.86 12.62
C GLY A 53 0.94 5.10 13.15
N ASN A 54 -0.28 5.42 12.70
CA ASN A 54 -1.03 6.58 13.20
C ASN A 54 -1.35 6.50 14.71
N GLY A 55 -1.39 5.28 15.28
CA GLY A 55 -1.62 5.06 16.71
C GLY A 55 -0.37 5.18 17.60
N LYS A 56 0.85 5.31 17.06
CA LYS A 56 2.07 5.37 17.90
C LYS A 56 2.30 6.76 18.49
N PHE A 57 2.79 6.78 19.73
CA PHE A 57 3.05 8.00 20.49
C PHE A 57 4.28 8.78 20.01
N THR A 58 5.36 8.08 19.65
CA THR A 58 6.62 8.72 19.23
C THR A 58 6.68 8.87 17.72
N ALA A 59 7.25 9.98 17.24
CA ALA A 59 7.49 10.21 15.82
C ALA A 59 8.29 9.07 15.19
N LYS A 60 9.36 8.64 15.85
CA LYS A 60 10.23 7.54 15.40
C LYS A 60 9.45 6.25 15.16
N ASP A 61 8.59 5.86 16.09
CA ASP A 61 7.78 4.65 15.94
C ASP A 61 6.73 4.82 14.84
N ARG A 62 6.03 5.97 14.77
CA ARG A 62 5.09 6.25 13.67
C ARG A 62 5.75 6.08 12.31
N CYS A 63 6.90 6.74 12.12
CA CYS A 63 7.64 6.72 10.87
C CYS A 63 8.13 5.32 10.49
N ARG A 64 8.50 4.47 11.47
CA ARG A 64 8.85 3.06 11.21
C ARG A 64 7.69 2.29 10.58
N PHE A 65 6.46 2.46 11.06
CA PHE A 65 5.29 1.81 10.47
C PHE A 65 4.95 2.38 9.09
N PHE A 66 5.09 3.69 8.89
CA PHE A 66 4.92 4.29 7.57
C PHE A 66 5.99 3.83 6.56
N ASP A 67 7.22 3.57 7.00
CA ASP A 67 8.24 2.93 6.16
C ASP A 67 7.83 1.52 5.73
N ILE A 68 7.26 0.73 6.65
CA ILE A 68 6.77 -0.62 6.34
C ILE A 68 5.62 -0.53 5.34
N ALA A 69 4.65 0.38 5.55
CA ALA A 69 3.57 0.62 4.58
C ALA A 69 4.13 1.00 3.20
N ARG A 70 5.17 1.86 3.15
CA ARG A 70 5.83 2.25 1.90
C ARG A 70 6.49 1.04 1.23
N GLY A 71 7.19 0.20 2.00
CA GLY A 71 7.76 -1.06 1.54
C GLY A 71 6.71 -1.98 0.91
N SER A 72 5.60 -2.21 1.61
CA SER A 72 4.47 -3.01 1.11
C SER A 72 3.86 -2.41 -0.17
N THR A 73 3.79 -1.08 -0.27
CA THR A 73 3.30 -0.37 -1.47
C THR A 73 4.20 -0.65 -2.69
N LEU A 74 5.52 -0.61 -2.50
CA LEU A 74 6.49 -0.95 -3.56
C LEU A 74 6.46 -2.44 -3.91
N GLU A 75 6.29 -3.31 -2.91
CA GLU A 75 6.15 -4.75 -3.12
C GLU A 75 4.88 -5.08 -3.92
N SER A 76 3.75 -4.40 -3.66
CA SER A 76 2.54 -4.53 -4.48
C SER A 76 2.78 -4.11 -5.93
N ALA A 77 3.51 -3.01 -6.16
CA ALA A 77 3.85 -2.57 -7.52
C ALA A 77 4.71 -3.61 -8.26
N ALA A 78 5.68 -4.21 -7.58
CA ALA A 78 6.50 -5.28 -8.12
C ALA A 78 5.70 -6.57 -8.38
N CYS A 79 4.73 -6.89 -7.53
CA CYS A 79 3.83 -8.03 -7.78
C CYS A 79 3.02 -7.84 -9.06
N LEU A 80 2.53 -6.62 -9.33
CA LEU A 80 1.84 -6.31 -10.59
C LEU A 80 2.76 -6.52 -11.80
N ASP A 81 4.03 -6.14 -11.72
CA ASP A 81 5.02 -6.46 -12.78
C ASP A 81 5.20 -7.96 -12.98
N VAL A 82 5.27 -8.72 -11.89
CA VAL A 82 5.40 -10.18 -11.95
C VAL A 82 4.17 -10.82 -12.60
N LEU A 83 2.97 -10.33 -12.32
CA LEU A 83 1.73 -10.82 -12.95
C LEU A 83 1.71 -10.53 -14.45
N VAL A 84 2.14 -9.32 -14.87
CA VAL A 84 2.30 -8.98 -16.30
C VAL A 84 3.35 -9.87 -16.96
N ALA A 85 4.53 -10.03 -16.35
CA ALA A 85 5.61 -10.86 -16.89
C ALA A 85 5.22 -12.34 -17.03
N LYS A 86 4.26 -12.81 -16.23
CA LYS A 86 3.68 -14.16 -16.32
C LYS A 86 2.49 -14.25 -17.28
N ASN A 87 2.14 -13.16 -17.98
CA ASN A 87 0.96 -13.05 -18.84
C ASN A 87 -0.35 -13.40 -18.11
N LEU A 88 -0.46 -13.03 -16.83
CA LEU A 88 -1.66 -13.27 -16.02
C LEU A 88 -2.60 -12.07 -16.00
N ILE A 89 -2.07 -10.87 -16.27
CA ILE A 89 -2.83 -9.63 -16.37
C ILE A 89 -2.24 -8.78 -17.50
N GLU A 90 -3.06 -7.91 -18.08
CA GLU A 90 -2.62 -6.94 -19.08
C GLU A 90 -1.80 -5.81 -18.46
N ARG A 91 -0.90 -5.24 -19.27
CA ARG A 91 -0.05 -4.12 -18.83
C ARG A 91 -0.86 -2.91 -18.40
N ASP A 92 -1.94 -2.58 -19.12
CA ASP A 92 -2.75 -1.40 -18.81
C ASP A 92 -3.49 -1.55 -17.47
N VAL A 93 -3.93 -2.77 -17.14
CA VAL A 93 -4.50 -3.09 -15.83
C VAL A 93 -3.45 -2.90 -14.72
N ALA A 94 -2.21 -3.37 -14.94
CA ALA A 94 -1.14 -3.13 -13.99
C ALA A 94 -0.79 -1.64 -13.81
N LEU A 95 -0.86 -0.84 -14.89
CA LEU A 95 -0.60 0.60 -14.83
C LEU A 95 -1.63 1.35 -13.99
N GLU A 96 -2.91 0.97 -14.07
CA GLU A 96 -3.99 1.54 -13.24
C GLU A 96 -3.68 1.36 -11.75
N GLY A 97 -3.43 0.13 -11.31
CA GLY A 97 -3.09 -0.15 -9.90
C GLY A 97 -1.80 0.52 -9.47
N LYS A 98 -0.80 0.59 -10.35
CA LYS A 98 0.46 1.29 -10.07
C LYS A 98 0.29 2.79 -9.88
N GLN A 99 -0.65 3.43 -10.56
CA GLN A 99 -0.93 4.84 -10.34
C GLN A 99 -1.45 5.09 -8.92
N MET A 100 -2.37 4.24 -8.44
CA MET A 100 -2.86 4.30 -7.05
C MET A 100 -1.73 4.12 -6.03
N LEU A 101 -0.78 3.21 -6.33
CA LEU A 101 0.39 2.95 -5.49
C LEU A 101 1.37 4.13 -5.48
N LEU A 102 1.61 4.79 -6.61
CA LEU A 102 2.47 5.98 -6.69
C LEU A 102 1.92 7.14 -5.84
N ASP A 103 0.61 7.36 -5.90
CA ASP A 103 -0.06 8.36 -5.07
C ASP A 103 0.11 8.01 -3.57
N THR A 104 -0.07 6.73 -3.23
CA THR A 104 0.12 6.21 -1.86
C THR A 104 1.55 6.40 -1.37
N VAL A 105 2.57 6.08 -2.18
CA VAL A 105 3.99 6.34 -1.84
C VAL A 105 4.23 7.83 -1.56
N SER A 106 3.71 8.70 -2.42
CA SER A 106 3.89 10.15 -2.30
C SER A 106 3.30 10.68 -0.99
N MET A 107 2.10 10.20 -0.63
CA MET A 107 1.46 10.56 0.63
C MET A 107 2.19 10.00 1.86
N LEU A 108 2.70 8.76 1.79
CA LEU A 108 3.48 8.17 2.88
C LEU A 108 4.79 8.93 3.11
N ILE A 109 5.49 9.34 2.06
CA ILE A 109 6.71 10.17 2.17
C ILE A 109 6.36 11.51 2.82
N GLY A 110 5.28 12.16 2.38
CA GLY A 110 4.80 13.40 3.00
C GLY A 110 4.49 13.22 4.49
N LEU A 111 3.84 12.12 4.86
CA LEU A 111 3.49 11.81 6.24
C LEU A 111 4.73 11.53 7.11
N ILE A 112 5.73 10.83 6.57
CA ILE A 112 7.01 10.59 7.27
C ILE A 112 7.73 11.92 7.51
N ARG A 113 7.91 12.76 6.48
CA ARG A 113 8.58 14.06 6.60
C ARG A 113 7.86 15.00 7.58
N ALA A 114 6.54 14.95 7.62
CA ALA A 114 5.74 15.74 8.56
C ALA A 114 5.89 15.28 10.02
N ASN A 115 6.30 14.04 10.26
CA ASN A 115 6.49 13.48 11.59
C ASN A 115 7.96 13.46 12.04
N ASP A 116 8.90 13.44 11.10
CA ASP A 116 10.33 13.38 11.36
C ASP A 116 11.06 14.25 10.33
N SER A 117 11.29 15.51 10.70
CA SER A 117 11.86 16.54 9.82
C SER A 117 13.34 16.33 9.51
N GLU A 118 14.03 15.43 10.22
CA GLU A 118 15.44 15.10 10.00
C GLU A 118 15.63 13.97 8.99
N ARG A 119 14.54 13.29 8.57
CA ARG A 119 14.60 12.22 7.58
C ARG A 119 14.62 12.74 6.15
N GLU A 120 15.74 12.53 5.48
CA GLU A 120 15.84 12.55 4.02
C GLU A 120 15.32 11.21 3.47
N VAL A 121 14.03 11.17 3.10
CA VAL A 121 13.38 10.02 2.41
C VAL A 121 13.30 10.29 0.92
#